data_AF-A0A3M7SZM1-F1
#
_entry.id   AF-A0A3M7SZM1-F1
#
_cell.length_a   1.000
_cell.length_b   1.000
_cell.length_c   1.000
_cell.angle_alpha   90.00
_cell.angle_beta   90.00
_cell.angle_gamma   90.00
#
_symmetry.space_group_name_H-M   'P 1'
#
loop_
_entity.id
_entity.type
_entity.pdbx_description
1 polymer ?
#
loop_
_entity_poly.entity_id
_entity_poly.type
_entity_poly.pdbx_seq_one_letter_code
_entity_poly.pdbx_strand_id
1 'polypeptide(L)'
;ISEFSKYVSHVIKFVAKSKFLKTDTSKSLVENAQYFMKKIWTHESAKNFIETRCLHFLNIASLLKYYLYDENTSIFNNLTNSFDNLINYLNIADSGKFTLKWPNQKPFETIDFWFYELEKSCERHNLQIHNLLNLSFDHYHFPQLVKLPYSYSDLFNKYLNKKCKFCSKVPRELAVCLVCGDELCFKCNFCCDMMRDSNKKHTNLCGAGTLILLHINSTYVYIERNKRSAVWASLYLDEHGEEDKDLKRGKPLFLNEQRYNLLRSSWYSHTFDYQSLKWSYNPLLNY
;
A
#
# COMPACT_ATOMS: atom_id res chain seq x y z
N ILE A 1 10.17 -31.94 16.95
CA ILE A 1 9.50 -30.64 16.72
C ILE A 1 10.60 -29.61 16.58
N SER A 2 10.87 -29.10 15.38
CA SER A 2 11.94 -28.13 15.13
C SER A 2 11.77 -26.91 16.06
N GLU A 3 12.87 -26.28 16.49
CA GLU A 3 12.82 -25.07 17.34
C GLU A 3 11.90 -23.99 16.75
N PHE A 4 11.85 -23.92 15.42
CA PHE A 4 10.91 -23.10 14.67
C PHE A 4 9.44 -23.30 15.06
N SER A 5 9.00 -24.54 15.21
CA SER A 5 7.62 -24.85 15.61
C SER A 5 7.33 -24.38 17.05
N LYS A 6 8.35 -24.30 17.93
CA LYS A 6 8.20 -23.72 19.26
C LYS A 6 7.98 -22.20 19.18
N TYR A 7 8.71 -21.49 18.32
CA TYR A 7 8.52 -20.04 18.11
C TYR A 7 7.16 -19.71 17.51
N VAL A 8 6.74 -20.44 16.47
CA VAL A 8 5.42 -20.27 15.85
C VAL A 8 4.31 -20.52 16.87
N SER A 9 4.44 -21.59 17.67
CA SER A 9 3.46 -21.87 18.74
C SER A 9 3.41 -20.77 19.80
N HIS A 10 4.54 -20.16 20.13
CA HIS A 10 4.63 -19.04 21.08
C HIS A 10 3.95 -17.78 20.53
N VAL A 11 4.27 -17.40 19.28
CA VAL A 11 3.61 -16.31 18.53
C VAL A 11 2.10 -16.50 18.51
N ILE A 12 1.63 -17.70 18.15
CA ILE A 12 0.20 -18.04 18.07
C ILE A 12 -0.50 -17.85 19.43
N LYS A 13 0.11 -18.35 20.52
CA LYS A 13 -0.45 -18.19 21.88
C LYS A 13 -0.59 -16.73 22.26
N PHE A 14 0.35 -15.88 21.84
CA PHE A 14 0.29 -14.45 22.10
C PHE A 14 -0.82 -13.78 21.28
N VAL A 15 -0.86 -14.03 19.98
CA VAL A 15 -1.90 -13.53 19.04
C VAL A 15 -3.30 -13.86 19.56
N ALA A 16 -3.55 -15.09 20.01
CA ALA A 16 -4.84 -15.52 20.56
C ALA A 16 -5.25 -14.78 21.85
N LYS A 17 -4.29 -14.32 22.65
CA LYS A 17 -4.52 -13.57 23.90
C LYS A 17 -4.70 -12.07 23.66
N SER A 18 -4.10 -11.53 22.60
CA SER A 18 -4.12 -10.10 22.31
C SER A 18 -5.55 -9.54 22.20
N LYS A 19 -5.79 -8.37 22.80
CA LYS A 19 -7.11 -7.70 22.75
C LYS A 19 -7.36 -7.03 21.40
N PHE A 20 -6.28 -6.58 20.77
CA PHE A 20 -6.28 -5.88 19.47
C PHE A 20 -6.98 -6.65 18.34
N LEU A 21 -6.86 -7.99 18.31
CA LEU A 21 -7.47 -8.79 17.24
C LEU A 21 -8.98 -9.02 17.43
N LYS A 22 -9.55 -8.70 18.59
CA LYS A 22 -10.97 -8.97 18.92
C LYS A 22 -11.93 -7.86 18.49
N THR A 23 -11.44 -6.76 17.91
CA THR A 23 -12.28 -5.66 17.43
C THR A 23 -12.98 -6.00 16.10
N ASP A 24 -14.19 -5.49 15.85
CA ASP A 24 -15.04 -5.88 14.71
C ASP A 24 -14.41 -5.70 13.31
N THR A 25 -13.38 -4.87 13.17
CA THR A 25 -12.63 -4.62 11.93
C THR A 25 -11.53 -5.65 11.62
N SER A 26 -11.21 -6.56 12.55
CA SER A 26 -10.14 -7.56 12.43
C SER A 26 -10.67 -9.00 12.33
N LYS A 27 -11.96 -9.20 12.02
CA LYS A 27 -12.53 -10.54 11.77
C LYS A 27 -11.72 -11.34 10.74
N SER A 28 -11.26 -10.70 9.65
CA SER A 28 -10.41 -11.35 8.63
C SER A 28 -9.03 -11.75 9.16
N LEU A 29 -8.39 -10.94 10.02
CA LEU A 29 -7.12 -11.27 10.65
C LEU A 29 -7.25 -12.41 11.65
N VAL A 30 -8.33 -12.42 12.43
CA VAL A 30 -8.63 -13.52 13.35
C VAL A 30 -8.96 -14.78 12.57
N GLU A 31 -9.73 -14.70 11.50
CA GLU A 31 -10.04 -15.84 10.63
C GLU A 31 -8.79 -16.35 9.91
N ASN A 32 -7.92 -15.47 9.40
CA ASN A 32 -6.64 -15.84 8.80
C ASN A 32 -5.71 -16.46 9.84
N ALA A 33 -5.59 -15.87 11.03
CA ALA A 33 -4.82 -16.43 12.13
C ALA A 33 -5.39 -17.79 12.57
N GLN A 34 -6.72 -17.94 12.64
CA GLN A 34 -7.40 -19.20 12.95
C GLN A 34 -7.23 -20.26 11.87
N TYR A 35 -7.23 -19.85 10.60
CA TYR A 35 -6.89 -20.70 9.46
C TYR A 35 -5.43 -21.16 9.55
N PHE A 36 -4.50 -20.25 9.85
CA PHE A 36 -3.10 -20.57 10.11
C PHE A 36 -2.90 -21.49 11.33
N MET A 37 -3.72 -21.33 12.37
CA MET A 37 -3.73 -22.17 13.58
C MET A 37 -4.25 -23.59 13.33
N LYS A 38 -5.17 -23.78 12.38
CA LYS A 38 -5.70 -25.10 11.99
C LYS A 38 -4.72 -25.90 11.11
N LYS A 39 -3.71 -25.26 10.53
CA LYS A 39 -2.74 -25.91 9.65
C LYS A 39 -1.63 -26.57 10.47
N ILE A 40 -1.43 -27.88 10.27
CA ILE A 40 -0.25 -28.57 10.82
C ILE A 40 0.96 -28.14 10.00
N TRP A 41 1.92 -27.50 10.67
CA TRP A 41 3.16 -27.06 10.05
C TRP A 41 4.20 -28.17 10.09
N THR A 42 4.62 -28.65 8.93
CA THR A 42 5.84 -29.46 8.80
C THR A 42 7.03 -28.51 8.64
N HIS A 43 8.26 -29.00 8.86
CA HIS A 43 9.47 -28.20 8.62
C HIS A 43 9.52 -27.67 7.18
N GLU A 44 9.08 -28.49 6.22
CA GLU A 44 9.07 -28.17 4.79
C GLU A 44 7.97 -27.17 4.42
N SER A 45 6.75 -27.29 4.97
CA SER A 45 5.69 -26.32 4.71
C SER A 45 5.95 -24.97 5.36
N ALA A 46 6.59 -24.96 6.53
CA ALA A 46 7.09 -23.75 7.18
C ALA A 46 8.20 -23.06 6.36
N LYS A 47 9.18 -23.84 5.87
CA LYS A 47 10.24 -23.34 5.01
C LYS A 47 9.64 -22.69 3.77
N ASN A 48 8.83 -23.41 2.99
CA ASN A 48 8.21 -22.90 1.78
C ASN A 48 7.37 -21.62 2.02
N PHE A 49 6.65 -21.55 3.15
CA PHE A 49 5.89 -20.36 3.51
C PHE A 49 6.79 -19.15 3.77
N ILE A 50 7.86 -19.31 4.54
CA ILE A 50 8.81 -18.22 4.78
C ILE A 50 9.50 -17.83 3.49
N GLU A 51 9.93 -18.80 2.69
CA GLU A 51 10.58 -18.55 1.40
C GLU A 51 9.72 -17.67 0.52
N THR A 52 8.47 -18.08 0.31
CA THR A 52 7.52 -17.34 -0.53
C THR A 52 7.27 -15.91 -0.01
N ARG A 53 7.16 -15.73 1.32
CA ARG A 53 6.75 -14.45 1.92
C ARG A 53 7.91 -13.47 2.13
N CYS A 54 9.09 -13.98 2.45
CA CYS A 54 10.28 -13.17 2.71
C CYS A 54 11.07 -12.87 1.44
N LEU A 55 10.87 -13.61 0.34
CA LEU A 55 11.63 -13.44 -0.91
C LEU A 55 11.67 -11.97 -1.37
N HIS A 56 10.52 -11.29 -1.38
CA HIS A 56 10.44 -9.89 -1.80
C HIS A 56 11.26 -8.96 -0.90
N PHE A 57 11.14 -9.13 0.42
CA PHE A 57 11.93 -8.36 1.38
C PHE A 57 13.43 -8.60 1.20
N LEU A 58 13.83 -9.85 0.99
CA LEU A 58 15.22 -10.22 0.75
C LEU A 58 15.76 -9.62 -0.55
N ASN A 59 14.95 -9.55 -1.61
CA ASN A 59 15.30 -8.88 -2.87
C ASN A 59 15.49 -7.37 -2.69
N ILE A 60 14.63 -6.71 -1.91
CA ILE A 60 14.83 -5.28 -1.60
C ILE A 60 16.10 -5.09 -0.75
N ALA A 61 16.28 -5.91 0.29
CA ALA A 61 17.44 -5.83 1.15
C ALA A 61 18.75 -6.07 0.38
N SER A 62 18.76 -7.00 -0.58
CA SER A 62 19.91 -7.26 -1.43
C SER A 62 20.18 -6.08 -2.36
N LEU A 63 19.15 -5.48 -2.96
CA LEU A 63 19.29 -4.26 -3.76
C LEU A 63 19.86 -3.11 -2.94
N LEU A 64 19.37 -2.92 -1.72
CA LEU A 64 19.88 -1.89 -0.81
C LEU A 64 21.35 -2.12 -0.45
N LYS A 65 21.74 -3.35 -0.12
CA LYS A 65 23.14 -3.69 0.14
C LYS A 65 24.01 -3.42 -1.09
N TYR A 66 23.55 -3.80 -2.28
CA TYR A 66 24.24 -3.54 -3.54
C TYR A 66 24.47 -2.03 -3.76
N TYR A 67 23.42 -1.21 -3.67
CA TYR A 67 23.52 0.24 -3.91
C TYR A 67 24.31 0.98 -2.82
N LEU A 68 24.28 0.51 -1.58
CA LEU A 68 24.97 1.16 -0.47
C LEU A 68 26.47 0.80 -0.39
N TYR A 69 26.85 -0.39 -0.85
CA TYR A 69 28.20 -0.92 -0.70
C TYR A 69 28.93 -1.20 -2.03
N ASP A 70 28.32 -0.90 -3.19
CA ASP A 70 28.90 -1.03 -4.54
C ASP A 70 29.51 -2.42 -4.83
N GLU A 71 28.85 -3.49 -4.34
CA GLU A 71 29.31 -4.87 -4.52
C GLU A 71 29.03 -5.37 -5.97
N ASN A 72 29.98 -6.10 -6.58
CA ASN A 72 29.98 -6.50 -8.01
C ASN A 72 28.63 -7.01 -8.61
N THR A 73 28.28 -6.44 -9.77
CA THR A 73 27.06 -6.69 -10.60
C THR A 73 26.86 -8.11 -11.09
N SER A 74 27.93 -8.90 -11.23
CA SER A 74 27.87 -10.26 -11.80
C SER A 74 27.08 -11.26 -10.96
N ILE A 75 26.92 -10.99 -9.66
CA ILE A 75 26.17 -11.83 -8.73
C ILE A 75 24.66 -11.54 -8.87
N PHE A 76 24.28 -10.28 -9.09
CA PHE A 76 22.89 -9.84 -9.05
C PHE A 76 22.01 -10.44 -10.16
N ASN A 77 22.56 -10.61 -11.36
CA ASN A 77 21.84 -11.21 -12.49
C ASN A 77 21.59 -12.73 -12.32
N ASN A 78 22.34 -13.41 -11.44
CA ASN A 78 22.15 -14.83 -11.11
C ASN A 78 21.44 -15.04 -9.75
N LEU A 79 21.19 -13.98 -8.98
CA LEU A 79 20.60 -14.01 -7.63
C LEU A 79 19.08 -14.10 -7.62
N THR A 80 18.40 -13.69 -8.70
CA THR A 80 16.98 -13.33 -8.65
C THR A 80 16.00 -14.48 -8.41
N ASN A 81 16.44 -15.74 -8.37
CA ASN A 81 15.51 -16.88 -8.34
C ASN A 81 15.69 -17.88 -7.19
N SER A 82 16.64 -17.72 -6.26
CA SER A 82 16.75 -18.65 -5.12
C SER A 82 16.92 -17.94 -3.77
N PHE A 83 16.01 -18.29 -2.86
CA PHE A 83 15.99 -17.81 -1.48
C PHE A 83 17.33 -18.04 -0.75
N ASP A 84 17.96 -19.19 -0.98
CA ASP A 84 19.25 -19.55 -0.38
C ASP A 84 20.38 -18.60 -0.83
N ASN A 85 20.39 -18.18 -2.10
CA ASN A 85 21.41 -17.25 -2.58
C ASN A 85 21.25 -15.86 -1.96
N LEU A 86 20.01 -15.38 -1.80
CA LEU A 86 19.72 -14.10 -1.15
C LEU A 86 20.10 -14.11 0.33
N ILE A 87 19.79 -15.20 1.04
CA ILE A 87 20.18 -15.36 2.45
C ILE A 87 21.69 -15.36 2.61
N ASN A 88 22.41 -16.07 1.75
CA ASN A 88 23.87 -16.10 1.78
C ASN A 88 24.45 -14.72 1.44
N TYR A 89 23.92 -14.04 0.42
CA TYR A 89 24.35 -12.69 0.04
C TYR A 89 24.16 -11.66 1.16
N LEU A 90 23.07 -11.80 1.92
CA LEU A 90 22.73 -10.95 3.06
C LEU A 90 23.37 -11.43 4.38
N ASN A 91 24.11 -12.54 4.37
CA ASN A 91 24.70 -13.17 5.56
C ASN A 91 23.69 -13.45 6.69
N ILE A 92 22.45 -13.84 6.33
CA ILE A 92 21.37 -14.07 7.30
C ILE A 92 21.46 -15.46 7.95
N ALA A 93 21.92 -16.48 7.22
CA ALA A 93 22.09 -17.84 7.73
C ALA A 93 23.39 -18.46 7.21
N ASP A 94 23.87 -19.49 7.91
CA ASP A 94 25.01 -20.29 7.44
C ASP A 94 24.53 -21.27 6.37
N SER A 95 25.34 -21.40 5.32
CA SER A 95 25.09 -22.23 4.14
C SER A 95 24.47 -23.59 4.48
N GLY A 96 23.20 -23.79 4.10
CA GLY A 96 22.54 -25.09 4.06
C GLY A 96 21.68 -25.46 5.28
N LYS A 97 21.56 -24.63 6.32
CA LYS A 97 20.58 -24.84 7.39
C LYS A 97 19.79 -23.57 7.66
N PHE A 98 18.47 -23.62 7.45
CA PHE A 98 17.54 -22.56 7.85
C PHE A 98 17.40 -22.56 9.38
N THR A 99 18.42 -22.06 10.07
CA THR A 99 18.42 -21.79 11.51
C THR A 99 18.39 -20.28 11.70
N LEU A 100 17.28 -19.77 12.25
CA LEU A 100 17.16 -18.37 12.63
C LEU A 100 18.21 -18.05 13.70
N LYS A 101 19.28 -17.36 13.30
CA LYS A 101 20.27 -16.82 14.25
C LYS A 101 19.67 -15.61 14.93
N TRP A 102 19.12 -15.81 16.12
CA TRP A 102 18.64 -14.70 16.94
C TRP A 102 19.84 -13.86 17.39
N PRO A 103 19.80 -12.51 17.25
CA PRO A 103 20.89 -11.64 17.69
C PRO A 103 21.18 -11.79 19.20
N ASN A 104 20.15 -12.14 19.97
CA ASN A 104 20.22 -12.37 21.40
C ASN A 104 20.05 -13.85 21.71
N GLN A 105 20.72 -14.32 22.77
CA GLN A 105 20.61 -15.70 23.29
C GLN A 105 19.20 -16.07 23.82
N LYS A 106 18.25 -15.12 23.79
CA LYS A 106 16.89 -15.28 24.32
C LYS A 106 15.81 -14.93 23.28
N PRO A 107 15.52 -15.87 22.36
CA PRO A 107 14.54 -15.67 21.29
C PRO A 107 13.13 -15.34 21.78
N PHE A 108 12.65 -16.05 22.80
CA PHE A 108 11.28 -15.88 23.31
C PHE A 108 11.07 -14.51 23.93
N GLU A 109 12.02 -13.99 24.71
CA GLU A 109 11.96 -12.63 25.27
C GLU A 109 11.94 -11.56 24.17
N THR A 110 12.67 -11.78 23.08
CA THR A 110 12.68 -10.87 21.92
C THR A 110 11.33 -10.87 21.21
N ILE A 111 10.75 -12.05 21.01
CA ILE A 111 9.40 -12.20 20.42
C ILE A 111 8.36 -11.51 21.30
N ASP A 112 8.40 -11.73 22.62
CA ASP A 112 7.47 -11.09 23.57
C ASP A 112 7.60 -9.56 23.54
N PHE A 113 8.83 -9.04 23.44
CA PHE A 113 9.08 -7.61 23.32
C PHE A 113 8.53 -7.02 22.01
N TRP A 114 8.75 -7.67 20.87
CA TRP A 114 8.18 -7.23 19.59
C TRP A 114 6.65 -7.18 19.63
N PHE A 115 6.02 -8.16 20.27
CA PHE A 115 4.59 -8.17 20.44
C PHE A 115 4.07 -7.08 21.38
N TYR A 116 4.77 -6.84 22.49
CA TYR A 116 4.44 -5.76 23.41
C TYR A 116 4.49 -4.40 22.70
N GLU A 117 5.56 -4.13 21.94
CA GLU A 117 5.68 -2.87 21.19
C GLU A 117 4.66 -2.79 20.04
N LEU A 118 4.31 -3.92 19.42
CA LEU A 118 3.25 -3.98 18.42
C LEU A 118 1.88 -3.65 19.03
N GLU A 119 1.50 -4.26 20.16
CA GLU A 119 0.23 -3.99 20.84
C GLU A 119 0.13 -2.51 21.27
N LYS A 120 1.18 -1.98 21.87
CA LYS A 120 1.30 -0.57 22.25
C LYS A 120 1.24 0.38 21.05
N SER A 121 1.83 -0.01 19.92
CA SER A 121 1.76 0.77 18.68
C SER A 121 0.36 0.73 18.08
N CYS A 122 -0.32 -0.42 18.12
CA CYS A 122 -1.71 -0.57 17.72
C CYS A 122 -2.65 0.33 18.52
N GLU A 123 -2.47 0.42 19.84
CA GLU A 123 -3.25 1.32 20.70
C GLU A 123 -3.07 2.80 20.30
N ARG A 124 -1.87 3.18 19.84
CA ARG A 124 -1.54 4.56 19.42
C ARG A 124 -1.94 4.89 17.99
N HIS A 125 -1.86 3.92 17.07
CA HIS A 125 -1.96 4.11 15.62
C HIS A 125 -2.90 3.10 14.96
N ASN A 126 -4.07 2.91 15.58
CA ASN A 126 -5.01 1.81 15.33
C ASN A 126 -5.26 1.54 13.83
N LEU A 127 -5.58 2.57 13.02
CA LEU A 127 -5.90 2.40 11.59
C LEU A 127 -4.69 2.02 10.72
N GLN A 128 -3.49 2.54 10.99
CA GLN A 128 -2.28 2.28 10.20
C GLN A 128 -1.83 0.84 10.33
N ILE A 129 -1.73 0.38 11.57
CA ILE A 129 -1.22 -0.96 11.86
C ILE A 129 -2.28 -2.00 11.54
N HIS A 130 -3.59 -1.70 11.74
CA HIS A 130 -4.64 -2.56 11.20
C HIS A 130 -4.53 -2.75 9.70
N ASN A 131 -4.29 -1.69 8.92
CA ASN A 131 -4.11 -1.81 7.48
C ASN A 131 -2.87 -2.63 7.11
N LEU A 132 -1.73 -2.39 7.76
CA LEU A 132 -0.50 -3.16 7.53
C LEU A 132 -0.64 -4.64 7.89
N LEU A 133 -1.35 -4.95 8.98
CA LEU A 133 -1.60 -6.33 9.41
C LEU A 133 -2.67 -7.00 8.54
N ASN A 134 -3.68 -6.24 8.07
CA ASN A 134 -4.71 -6.71 7.13
C ASN A 134 -4.18 -6.90 5.71
N LEU A 135 -2.97 -6.44 5.38
CA LEU A 135 -2.33 -6.82 4.12
C LEU A 135 -2.18 -8.33 4.14
N SER A 136 -3.04 -9.03 3.41
CA SER A 136 -2.83 -10.42 3.10
C SER A 136 -1.50 -10.51 2.37
N PHE A 137 -0.47 -10.99 3.05
CA PHE A 137 0.87 -11.17 2.49
C PHE A 137 0.88 -12.21 1.35
N ASP A 138 -0.28 -12.65 0.85
CA ASP A 138 -0.42 -13.81 -0.04
C ASP A 138 0.39 -13.60 -1.30
N HIS A 139 0.46 -12.36 -1.78
CA HIS A 139 1.42 -11.90 -2.77
C HIS A 139 1.76 -10.44 -2.47
N TYR A 140 3.05 -10.12 -2.30
CA TYR A 140 3.46 -8.72 -2.34
C TYR A 140 3.23 -8.21 -3.75
N HIS A 141 2.31 -7.27 -3.91
CA HIS A 141 2.15 -6.52 -5.14
C HIS A 141 2.95 -5.23 -5.02
N PHE A 142 3.77 -4.95 -6.04
CA PHE A 142 4.36 -3.63 -6.17
C PHE A 142 3.22 -2.59 -6.03
N PRO A 143 3.39 -1.52 -5.22
CA PRO A 143 2.34 -0.52 -5.04
C PRO A 143 1.84 -0.12 -6.42
N GLN A 144 0.54 -0.09 -6.68
CA GLN A 144 0.00 0.19 -8.01
C GLN A 144 -1.13 1.19 -7.89
N LEU A 145 -1.23 2.09 -8.88
CA LEU A 145 -2.43 2.89 -8.99
C LEU A 145 -3.62 1.96 -9.29
N VAL A 146 -4.81 2.39 -8.89
CA VAL A 146 -6.08 1.70 -9.14
C VAL A 146 -6.21 1.45 -10.63
N LYS A 147 -6.55 0.21 -10.99
CA LYS A 147 -6.88 -0.15 -12.37
C LYS A 147 -8.19 0.52 -12.77
N LEU A 148 -8.13 1.29 -13.85
CA LEU A 148 -9.26 2.05 -14.35
C LEU A 148 -9.93 1.30 -15.52
N PRO A 149 -11.27 1.35 -15.67
CA PRO A 149 -11.96 0.82 -16.83
C PRO A 149 -11.54 1.54 -18.11
N TYR A 150 -11.55 0.82 -19.24
CA TYR A 150 -11.23 1.39 -20.54
C TYR A 150 -12.21 2.49 -20.97
N SER A 151 -13.52 2.27 -20.82
CA SER A 151 -14.55 3.28 -21.12
C SER A 151 -14.78 4.18 -19.91
N TYR A 152 -14.81 5.51 -20.15
CA TYR A 152 -15.16 6.45 -19.09
C TYR A 152 -16.60 6.28 -18.60
N SER A 153 -17.53 5.89 -19.49
CA SER A 153 -18.92 5.64 -19.12
C SER A 153 -19.03 4.53 -18.07
N ASP A 154 -18.20 3.49 -18.18
CA ASP A 154 -18.16 2.39 -17.20
C ASP A 154 -17.64 2.88 -15.85
N LEU A 155 -16.58 3.70 -15.86
CA LEU A 155 -16.05 4.35 -14.67
C LEU A 155 -17.12 5.24 -14.02
N PHE A 156 -17.75 6.11 -14.80
CA PHE A 156 -18.76 7.04 -14.31
C PHE A 156 -19.94 6.29 -13.68
N ASN A 157 -20.47 5.26 -14.36
CA ASN A 157 -21.54 4.42 -13.84
C ASN A 157 -21.14 3.66 -12.56
N LYS A 158 -19.89 3.19 -12.48
CA LYS A 158 -19.36 2.51 -11.28
C LYS A 158 -19.37 3.43 -10.06
N TYR A 159 -19.05 4.71 -10.24
CA TYR A 159 -18.91 5.69 -9.17
C TYR A 159 -20.14 6.58 -8.97
N LEU A 160 -21.13 6.49 -9.85
CA LEU A 160 -22.39 7.20 -9.74
C LEU A 160 -23.08 6.89 -8.41
N ASN A 161 -23.50 7.93 -7.69
CA ASN A 161 -24.20 7.83 -6.40
C ASN A 161 -23.44 7.07 -5.29
N LYS A 162 -22.12 6.85 -5.44
CA LYS A 162 -21.31 6.27 -4.35
C LYS A 162 -21.24 7.24 -3.18
N LYS A 163 -21.23 6.67 -1.98
CA LYS A 163 -21.09 7.43 -0.74
C LYS A 163 -19.61 7.63 -0.45
N CYS A 164 -19.26 8.83 0.00
CA CYS A 164 -17.92 9.11 0.48
C CYS A 164 -17.60 8.19 1.67
N LYS A 165 -16.41 7.58 1.65
CA LYS A 165 -15.97 6.65 2.69
C LYS A 165 -15.91 7.26 4.09
N PHE A 166 -15.76 8.59 4.16
CA PHE A 166 -15.54 9.29 5.42
C PHE A 166 -16.80 9.93 6.02
N CYS A 167 -17.67 10.53 5.19
CA CYS A 167 -18.90 11.16 5.70
C CYS A 167 -20.16 10.34 5.45
N SER A 168 -20.05 9.24 4.70
CA SER A 168 -21.15 8.34 4.33
C SER A 168 -22.31 9.01 3.57
N LYS A 169 -22.10 10.24 3.07
CA LYS A 169 -23.05 10.97 2.21
C LYS A 169 -22.63 10.84 0.75
N VAL A 170 -23.61 10.94 -0.16
CA VAL A 170 -23.35 11.02 -1.60
C VAL A 170 -22.81 12.43 -1.90
N PRO A 171 -21.55 12.56 -2.36
CA PRO A 171 -20.98 13.86 -2.67
C PRO A 171 -21.57 14.44 -3.95
N ARG A 172 -21.66 15.78 -4.01
CA ARG A 172 -22.01 16.50 -5.24
C ARG A 172 -20.90 16.39 -6.29
N GLU A 173 -19.65 16.51 -5.85
CA GLU A 173 -18.45 16.33 -6.65
C GLU A 173 -17.66 15.17 -6.06
N LEU A 174 -17.57 14.06 -6.80
CA LEU A 174 -16.91 12.84 -6.34
C LEU A 174 -15.49 12.75 -6.92
N ALA A 175 -14.52 12.47 -6.05
CA ALA A 175 -13.17 12.11 -6.46
C ALA A 175 -12.82 10.71 -5.95
N VAL A 176 -11.94 10.03 -6.69
CA VAL A 176 -11.39 8.73 -6.31
C VAL A 176 -9.89 8.87 -6.10
N CYS A 177 -9.41 8.41 -4.94
CA CYS A 177 -7.96 8.31 -4.73
C CYS A 177 -7.39 7.21 -5.60
N LEU A 178 -6.51 7.56 -6.54
CA LEU A 178 -5.90 6.58 -7.45
C LEU A 178 -4.90 5.66 -6.75
N VAL A 179 -4.52 5.92 -5.51
CA VAL A 179 -3.58 5.07 -4.76
C VAL A 179 -4.30 3.93 -4.03
N CYS A 180 -5.45 4.18 -3.39
CA CYS A 180 -6.21 3.15 -2.66
C CYS A 180 -7.59 2.82 -3.22
N GLY A 181 -8.15 3.66 -4.08
CA GLY A 181 -9.50 3.50 -4.65
C GLY A 181 -10.64 4.09 -3.82
N ASP A 182 -10.33 4.76 -2.71
CA ASP A 182 -11.36 5.32 -1.83
C ASP A 182 -12.13 6.47 -2.50
N GLU A 183 -13.44 6.49 -2.27
CA GLU A 183 -14.37 7.52 -2.72
C GLU A 183 -14.39 8.72 -1.76
N LEU A 184 -14.05 9.90 -2.27
CA LEU A 184 -13.83 11.13 -1.51
C LEU A 184 -14.71 12.26 -2.02
N CYS A 185 -15.17 13.12 -1.09
CA CYS A 185 -15.79 14.39 -1.47
C CYS A 185 -14.73 15.34 -2.04
N PHE A 186 -14.95 15.82 -3.26
CA PHE A 186 -14.14 16.89 -3.85
C PHE A 186 -14.75 18.25 -3.48
N LYS A 187 -13.91 19.23 -3.08
CA LYS A 187 -14.28 20.63 -2.77
C LYS A 187 -15.60 20.84 -1.99
N CYS A 188 -15.87 20.03 -0.96
CA CYS A 188 -17.13 20.09 -0.21
C CYS A 188 -16.96 20.77 1.16
N ASN A 189 -17.51 21.98 1.37
CA ASN A 189 -17.38 22.73 2.64
C ASN A 189 -17.82 21.93 3.89
N PHE A 190 -18.93 21.19 3.80
CA PHE A 190 -19.50 20.45 4.94
C PHE A 190 -18.73 19.18 5.30
N CYS A 191 -18.14 18.53 4.29
CA CYS A 191 -17.23 17.43 4.53
C CYS A 191 -15.90 18.00 5.07
N CYS A 192 -15.35 19.03 4.41
CA CYS A 192 -14.06 19.65 4.69
C CYS A 192 -13.84 20.14 6.12
N ASP A 193 -14.87 20.60 6.86
CA ASP A 193 -14.67 21.06 8.24
C ASP A 193 -14.46 19.93 9.27
N MET A 194 -15.08 18.76 9.07
CA MET A 194 -14.66 17.54 9.79
C MET A 194 -13.42 16.88 9.15
N MET A 195 -13.07 17.24 7.92
CA MET A 195 -12.04 16.57 7.10
C MET A 195 -10.69 17.27 7.00
N ARG A 196 -10.46 18.40 7.70
CA ARG A 196 -9.11 18.98 7.73
C ARG A 196 -8.09 17.97 8.26
N ASP A 197 -8.50 17.10 9.19
CA ASP A 197 -7.65 16.00 9.66
C ASP A 197 -7.77 14.72 8.84
N SER A 198 -8.92 14.41 8.23
CA SER A 198 -9.10 13.13 7.51
C SER A 198 -8.50 13.14 6.10
N ASN A 199 -8.54 14.26 5.36
CA ASN A 199 -7.84 14.36 4.07
C ASN A 199 -6.33 14.42 4.29
N LYS A 200 -5.86 15.12 5.34
CA LYS A 200 -4.46 15.06 5.81
C LYS A 200 -4.03 13.65 6.15
N LYS A 201 -4.82 12.97 6.99
CA LYS A 201 -4.60 11.56 7.33
C LYS A 201 -4.60 10.74 6.05
N HIS A 202 -5.55 10.90 5.14
CA HIS A 202 -5.60 10.14 3.91
C HIS A 202 -4.37 10.38 3.01
N THR A 203 -3.95 11.62 2.78
CA THR A 203 -2.74 11.95 2.00
C THR A 203 -1.48 11.37 2.63
N ASN A 204 -1.32 11.53 3.95
CA ASN A 204 -0.16 11.03 4.68
C ASN A 204 -0.15 9.49 4.77
N LEU A 205 -1.33 8.87 4.93
CA LEU A 205 -1.49 7.42 5.08
C LEU A 205 -1.44 6.67 3.76
N CYS A 206 -2.10 7.20 2.74
CA CYS A 206 -2.35 6.52 1.48
C CYS A 206 -1.21 6.74 0.49
N GLY A 207 -0.68 7.95 0.39
CA GLY A 207 0.30 8.31 -0.63
C GLY A 207 1.57 8.94 -0.10
N ALA A 208 1.88 8.73 1.19
CA ALA A 208 3.08 9.23 1.86
C ALA A 208 3.29 10.75 1.65
N GLY A 209 2.21 11.53 1.76
CA GLY A 209 2.25 12.98 1.56
C GLY A 209 1.94 13.45 0.13
N THR A 210 1.67 12.53 -0.80
CA THR A 210 1.21 12.83 -2.17
C THR A 210 -0.16 12.20 -2.42
N LEU A 211 -1.18 13.01 -2.69
CA LEU A 211 -2.52 12.53 -3.03
C LEU A 211 -2.78 12.70 -4.52
N ILE A 212 -3.28 11.64 -5.16
CA ILE A 212 -3.61 11.63 -6.58
C ILE A 212 -5.11 11.34 -6.70
N LEU A 213 -5.90 12.35 -7.07
CA LEU A 213 -7.35 12.29 -7.13
C LEU A 213 -7.84 12.32 -8.57
N LEU A 214 -8.60 11.32 -8.99
CA LEU A 214 -9.37 11.37 -10.22
C LEU A 214 -10.74 11.99 -9.93
N HIS A 215 -11.03 13.14 -10.52
CA HIS A 215 -12.33 13.79 -10.36
C HIS A 215 -13.34 13.22 -11.37
N ILE A 216 -14.36 12.52 -10.86
CA ILE A 216 -15.34 11.77 -11.67
C ILE A 216 -16.29 12.70 -12.46
N ASN A 217 -16.42 13.96 -12.07
CA ASN A 217 -17.27 14.90 -12.80
C ASN A 217 -16.51 15.69 -13.88
N SER A 218 -15.17 15.66 -13.90
CA SER A 218 -14.38 16.41 -14.90
C SER A 218 -13.29 15.62 -15.61
N THR A 219 -13.09 14.33 -15.29
CA THR A 219 -12.02 13.44 -15.81
C THR A 219 -10.58 13.80 -15.43
N TYR A 220 -10.34 15.04 -14.99
CA TYR A 220 -9.03 15.50 -14.56
C TYR A 220 -8.48 14.81 -13.32
N VAL A 221 -7.17 14.61 -13.35
CA VAL A 221 -6.39 14.22 -12.17
C VAL A 221 -5.89 15.47 -11.44
N TYR A 222 -6.11 15.49 -10.13
CA TYR A 222 -5.56 16.47 -9.21
C TYR A 222 -4.46 15.83 -8.38
N ILE A 223 -3.33 16.54 -8.27
CA ILE A 223 -2.20 16.13 -7.45
C ILE A 223 -2.11 17.11 -6.30
N GLU A 224 -2.15 16.61 -5.07
CA GLU A 224 -1.90 17.39 -3.87
C GLU A 224 -0.65 16.88 -3.17
N ARG A 225 0.27 17.80 -2.87
CA ARG A 225 1.52 17.48 -2.17
C ARG A 225 1.92 18.66 -1.32
N ASN A 226 2.11 18.44 -0.03
CA ASN A 226 2.20 19.52 0.95
C ASN A 226 1.06 20.54 0.71
N LYS A 227 1.27 21.81 1.05
CA LYS A 227 0.25 22.87 0.89
C LYS A 227 0.01 23.30 -0.57
N ARG A 228 0.31 22.44 -1.53
CA ARG A 228 0.24 22.72 -2.96
C ARG A 228 -0.66 21.71 -3.64
N SER A 229 -1.45 22.21 -4.58
CA SER A 229 -2.22 21.37 -5.49
C SER A 229 -2.00 21.82 -6.93
N ALA A 230 -1.99 20.85 -7.83
CA ALA A 230 -1.91 21.08 -9.26
C ALA A 230 -2.94 20.20 -9.99
N VAL A 231 -3.48 20.73 -11.07
CA VAL A 231 -4.20 19.92 -12.06
C VAL A 231 -3.14 19.30 -12.98
N TRP A 232 -3.23 17.99 -13.19
CA TRP A 232 -2.33 17.27 -14.09
C TRP A 232 -2.89 17.27 -15.52
N ALA A 233 -3.62 16.23 -15.89
CA ALA A 233 -4.30 16.08 -17.17
C ALA A 233 -5.47 15.09 -16.99
N SER A 234 -6.32 14.96 -18.01
CA SER A 234 -7.26 13.85 -18.04
C SER A 234 -6.56 12.54 -18.41
N LEU A 235 -6.94 11.44 -17.76
CA LEU A 235 -6.54 10.09 -18.16
C LEU A 235 -7.37 9.55 -19.32
N TYR A 236 -8.48 10.21 -19.64
CA TYR A 236 -9.47 9.77 -20.60
C TYR A 236 -9.54 10.75 -21.77
N LEU A 237 -9.39 10.23 -22.99
CA LEU A 237 -9.36 11.00 -24.23
C LEU A 237 -10.43 10.51 -25.18
N ASP A 238 -10.90 11.39 -26.07
CA ASP A 238 -11.74 10.97 -27.17
C ASP A 238 -10.93 10.21 -28.24
N GLU A 239 -11.61 9.73 -29.28
CA GLU A 239 -11.01 9.00 -30.39
C GLU A 239 -9.93 9.78 -31.16
N HIS A 240 -9.90 11.11 -31.03
CA HIS A 240 -8.90 11.99 -31.64
C HIS A 240 -7.77 12.37 -30.68
N GLY A 241 -7.78 11.84 -29.45
CA GLY A 241 -6.78 12.16 -28.44
C GLY A 241 -7.02 13.49 -27.72
N GLU A 242 -8.23 14.05 -27.82
CA GLU A 242 -8.59 15.30 -27.16
C GLU A 242 -9.21 15.07 -25.77
N GLU A 243 -8.98 15.99 -24.85
CA GLU A 243 -9.69 16.03 -23.57
C GLU A 243 -11.09 16.62 -23.74
N ASP A 244 -12.06 16.12 -22.99
CA ASP A 244 -13.38 16.76 -22.86
C ASP A 244 -13.50 17.48 -21.52
N LYS A 245 -13.21 18.79 -21.56
CA LYS A 245 -13.18 19.63 -20.35
C LYS A 245 -14.55 19.67 -19.70
N ASP A 246 -14.61 19.27 -18.43
CA ASP A 246 -15.83 19.19 -17.63
C ASP A 246 -16.94 18.36 -18.29
N LEU A 247 -16.59 17.44 -19.20
CA LEU A 247 -17.54 16.60 -19.95
C LEU A 247 -18.58 17.40 -20.75
N LYS A 248 -18.24 18.63 -21.18
CA LYS A 248 -19.18 19.54 -21.86
C LYS A 248 -19.54 19.10 -23.28
N ARG A 249 -18.64 18.42 -23.98
CA ARG A 249 -18.90 17.95 -25.37
C ARG A 249 -19.73 16.67 -25.37
N GLY A 250 -19.66 15.87 -24.31
CA GLY A 250 -20.40 14.62 -24.18
C GLY A 250 -19.88 13.52 -25.11
N LYS A 251 -18.62 13.62 -25.55
CA LYS A 251 -18.02 12.60 -26.42
C LYS A 251 -17.66 11.34 -25.61
N PRO A 252 -17.71 10.15 -26.23
CA PRO A 252 -17.12 8.96 -25.63
C PRO A 252 -15.63 9.18 -25.33
N LEU A 253 -15.20 8.84 -24.12
CA LEU A 253 -13.81 8.94 -23.70
C LEU A 253 -13.27 7.57 -23.29
N PHE A 254 -11.99 7.34 -23.60
CA PHE A 254 -11.30 6.08 -23.37
C PHE A 254 -10.00 6.30 -22.63
N LEU A 255 -9.65 5.35 -21.75
CA LEU A 255 -8.44 5.38 -20.95
C LEU A 255 -7.21 5.38 -21.88
N ASN A 256 -6.39 6.43 -21.75
CA ASN A 256 -5.12 6.49 -22.45
C ASN A 256 -4.03 5.84 -21.58
N GLU A 257 -3.62 4.63 -21.96
CA GLU A 257 -2.61 3.84 -21.26
C GLU A 257 -1.25 4.55 -21.15
N GLN A 258 -0.87 5.36 -22.15
CA GLN A 258 0.38 6.11 -22.09
C GLN A 258 0.35 7.16 -20.99
N ARG A 259 -0.74 7.95 -20.88
CA ARG A 259 -0.93 8.92 -19.80
C ARG A 259 -1.00 8.24 -18.44
N TYR A 260 -1.74 7.13 -18.33
CA TYR A 260 -1.80 6.37 -17.08
C TYR A 260 -0.42 5.90 -16.61
N ASN A 261 0.39 5.35 -17.51
CA ASN A 261 1.74 4.91 -17.21
C ASN A 261 2.69 6.07 -16.87
N LEU A 262 2.55 7.24 -17.51
CA LEU A 262 3.31 8.43 -17.14
C LEU A 262 2.96 8.91 -15.74
N LEU A 263 1.67 8.99 -15.40
CA LEU A 263 1.21 9.36 -14.06
C LEU A 263 1.76 8.37 -13.01
N ARG A 264 1.66 7.07 -13.29
CA ARG A 264 2.17 5.99 -12.44
C ARG A 264 3.68 6.09 -12.21
N SER A 265 4.47 6.30 -13.25
CA SER A 265 5.92 6.50 -13.15
C SER A 265 6.29 7.75 -12.34
N SER A 266 5.53 8.83 -12.52
CA SER A 266 5.72 10.09 -11.79
C SER A 266 5.48 9.92 -10.29
N TRP A 267 4.45 9.13 -9.95
CA TRP A 267 4.13 8.76 -8.57
C TRP A 267 5.24 7.90 -7.95
N TYR A 268 5.67 6.82 -8.62
CA TYR A 268 6.72 5.94 -8.11
C TYR A 268 8.06 6.62 -7.90
N SER A 269 8.42 7.53 -8.81
CA SER A 269 9.69 8.25 -8.74
C SER A 269 9.61 9.51 -7.87
N HIS A 270 8.43 9.83 -7.31
CA HIS A 270 8.18 11.06 -6.56
C HIS A 270 8.56 12.35 -7.32
N THR A 271 8.41 12.35 -8.65
CA THR A 271 8.94 13.39 -9.55
C THR A 271 7.95 14.50 -9.92
N PHE A 272 6.75 14.53 -9.33
CA PHE A 272 5.75 15.57 -9.65
C PHE A 272 6.27 17.01 -9.42
N ASP A 273 7.21 17.22 -8.50
CA ASP A 273 7.81 18.54 -8.25
C ASP A 273 8.74 19.00 -9.38
N TYR A 274 9.30 18.06 -10.14
CA TYR A 274 10.20 18.35 -11.27
C TYR A 274 9.45 18.48 -12.59
N GLN A 275 8.14 18.18 -12.59
CA GLN A 275 7.28 18.39 -13.75
C GLN A 275 6.83 19.85 -13.79
N SER A 276 6.64 20.37 -15.00
CA SER A 276 6.13 21.72 -15.26
C SER A 276 4.62 21.82 -14.98
N LEU A 277 4.21 21.48 -13.77
CA LEU A 277 2.83 21.61 -13.29
C LEU A 277 2.58 23.00 -12.74
N LYS A 278 1.39 23.54 -13.00
CA LYS A 278 0.95 24.81 -12.41
C LYS A 278 0.48 24.56 -10.99
N TRP A 279 1.43 24.60 -10.05
CA TRP A 279 1.16 24.49 -8.64
C TRP A 279 0.47 25.73 -8.10
N SER A 280 -0.61 25.52 -7.38
CA SER A 280 -1.33 26.54 -6.63
C SER A 280 -1.15 26.29 -5.13
N TYR A 281 -0.91 27.35 -4.37
CA TYR A 281 -0.89 27.24 -2.91
C TYR A 281 -2.32 27.15 -2.40
N ASN A 282 -2.61 26.13 -1.60
CA ASN A 282 -3.92 25.95 -0.99
C ASN A 282 -3.76 25.98 0.54
N PRO A 283 -4.07 27.11 1.21
CA PRO A 283 -3.93 27.24 2.66
C PRO A 283 -4.86 26.30 3.42
N LEU A 284 -5.88 25.74 2.76
CA LEU A 284 -6.80 24.76 3.35
C LEU A 284 -6.19 23.34 3.37
N LEU A 285 -5.16 23.07 2.55
CA LEU A 285 -4.31 21.88 2.64
C LEU A 285 -3.25 22.10 3.73
N ASN A 286 -3.66 22.26 4.98
CA ASN A 286 -2.70 22.17 6.07
C ASN A 286 -2.24 20.71 6.20
N TYR A 287 -1.00 20.46 6.61
CA TYR A 287 -0.49 19.12 6.97
C TYR A 287 -0.48 18.99 8.50
#